data_AF-A0A6B3W402-F1
#
_entry.id   AF-A0A6B3W402-F1
#
_cell.length_a   1.000
_cell.length_b   1.000
_cell.length_c   1.000
_cell.angle_alpha   90.00
_cell.angle_beta   90.00
_cell.angle_gamma   90.00
#
_symmetry.space_group_name_H-M   'P 1'
#
loop_
_entity.id
_entity.type
_entity.pdbx_description
1 polymer ?
#
loop_
_entity_poly.entity_id
_entity_poly.type
_entity_poly.pdbx_seq_one_letter_code
_entity_poly.pdbx_strand_id
1 'polypeptide(L)'
;MKKGKWLGAALLSLGLSLSMFSTEAFGQAVDAKKTYRVWIQGPSATKAQLQSENDVRWDFKEDGFTTTVNEKQYQALQKNKNIKMELVPEAKVSAKPQAKASASPSDQTPWGIEAIYNDPYIRSTSGGSGIRVAVLDTGVNINHSDLSANAEQCKDFTYNTIRSSCADRNGHGTHVAGTVLANGGWTGTGIYGVAPQSKLWAYKVLSDSGSGYLDDIAAAIRHAADEGVRTNTKVIISMSLGSSSDSTLIRNAVDYAYNKGALVVAAAGNSGPGNNTIDYPGAYSKAIAVAALENRQENGTYRVANFSSRGNQATAGDYIIQDRDVEVSAPGAAIESTWSNGGYNTISGTSMATPHVSGLAAKIWASNPTWSNTRLRTELQNKAKQYDIKGGYGATTGDDHASGFGFPRVR
;
A
#
# COMPACT_ATOMS: atom_id res chain seq x y z
N MET A 1 8.63 90.54 -42.89
CA MET A 1 7.41 90.58 -43.73
C MET A 1 7.14 89.20 -44.31
N LYS A 2 5.87 88.75 -44.27
CA LYS A 2 5.29 87.52 -44.88
C LYS A 2 5.69 86.19 -44.19
N LYS A 3 4.81 85.60 -43.35
CA LYS A 3 3.59 84.76 -43.62
C LYS A 3 4.00 83.32 -44.05
N GLY A 4 3.45 82.23 -43.52
CA GLY A 4 2.18 82.09 -42.81
C GLY A 4 1.97 80.74 -42.10
N LYS A 5 0.75 80.64 -41.57
CA LYS A 5 0.18 79.74 -40.54
C LYS A 5 0.04 78.27 -40.99
N TRP A 6 -0.34 77.37 -40.07
CA TRP A 6 -1.69 76.75 -40.03
C TRP A 6 -1.91 75.98 -38.70
N LEU A 7 -3.15 76.03 -38.20
CA LEU A 7 -3.65 75.46 -36.94
C LEU A 7 -3.95 73.96 -37.07
N GLY A 8 -3.76 73.21 -35.98
CA GLY A 8 -4.32 71.87 -35.78
C GLY A 8 -5.42 71.89 -34.73
N ALA A 9 -6.55 71.24 -35.03
CA ALA A 9 -7.61 70.90 -34.08
C ALA A 9 -7.90 69.40 -34.21
N ALA A 10 -8.01 68.74 -33.06
CA ALA A 10 -8.31 67.32 -32.90
C ALA A 10 -9.81 67.04 -33.06
N LEU A 11 -10.17 65.81 -33.48
CA LEU A 11 -11.40 65.12 -33.08
C LEU A 11 -11.39 63.62 -33.48
N LEU A 12 -11.96 62.81 -32.58
CA LEU A 12 -12.15 61.35 -32.59
C LEU A 12 -12.90 60.83 -33.82
N SER A 13 -12.68 59.55 -34.18
CA SER A 13 -13.79 58.63 -34.51
C SER A 13 -13.39 57.14 -34.56
N LEU A 14 -14.42 56.36 -34.26
CA LEU A 14 -14.60 54.91 -34.17
C LEU A 14 -13.92 54.06 -35.25
N GLY A 15 -13.44 52.87 -34.86
CA GLY A 15 -13.12 51.76 -35.76
C GLY A 15 -14.13 50.62 -35.61
N LEU A 16 -14.78 50.24 -36.72
CA LEU A 16 -15.58 49.03 -36.87
C LEU A 16 -15.30 48.39 -38.24
N SER A 17 -14.80 47.15 -38.19
CA SER A 17 -15.01 46.02 -39.13
C SER A 17 -14.71 46.14 -40.65
N LEU A 18 -13.87 45.25 -41.21
CA LEU A 18 -14.29 43.97 -41.85
C LEU A 18 -13.10 43.13 -42.41
N SER A 19 -13.16 41.82 -42.14
CA SER A 19 -12.76 40.61 -42.92
C SER A 19 -11.35 40.43 -43.52
N MET A 20 -10.74 39.26 -43.27
CA MET A 20 -10.52 38.22 -44.28
C MET A 20 -10.36 36.83 -43.65
N PHE A 21 -10.98 35.84 -44.30
CA PHE A 21 -10.99 34.42 -43.97
C PHE A 21 -9.62 33.79 -44.19
N SER A 22 -9.21 32.89 -43.29
CA SER A 22 -8.38 31.74 -43.66
C SER A 22 -8.95 30.50 -42.95
N THR A 23 -9.31 29.53 -43.77
CA THR A 23 -9.84 28.23 -43.39
C THR A 23 -8.69 27.33 -42.98
N GLU A 24 -8.54 27.07 -41.69
CA GLU A 24 -7.84 25.88 -41.21
C GLU A 24 -8.83 25.05 -40.39
N ALA A 25 -9.32 24.00 -41.05
CA ALA A 25 -10.01 22.89 -40.41
C ALA A 25 -9.00 22.20 -39.49
N PHE A 26 -8.93 22.64 -38.24
CA PHE A 26 -8.35 21.83 -37.17
C PHE A 26 -9.28 20.66 -36.94
N GLY A 27 -8.86 19.50 -37.48
CA GLY A 27 -9.42 18.21 -37.13
C GLY A 27 -9.51 18.10 -35.62
N GLN A 28 -10.71 17.81 -35.13
CA GLN A 28 -10.90 17.38 -33.75
C GLN A 28 -9.90 16.27 -33.47
N ALA A 29 -9.01 16.50 -32.50
CA ALA A 29 -8.29 15.44 -31.85
C ALA A 29 -9.32 14.37 -31.48
N VAL A 30 -9.08 13.14 -31.95
CA VAL A 30 -9.93 11.99 -31.72
C VAL A 30 -10.07 11.85 -30.20
N ASP A 31 -11.26 12.18 -29.69
CA ASP A 31 -11.58 12.14 -28.28
C ASP A 31 -11.27 10.72 -27.77
N ALA A 32 -10.34 10.60 -26.82
CA ALA A 32 -10.01 9.32 -26.23
C ALA A 32 -11.30 8.79 -25.59
N LYS A 33 -11.88 7.72 -26.15
CA LYS A 33 -13.17 7.17 -25.71
C LYS A 33 -13.16 7.03 -24.18
N LYS A 34 -13.92 7.89 -23.50
CA LYS A 34 -14.00 7.90 -22.04
C LYS A 34 -14.54 6.56 -21.55
N THR A 35 -13.74 5.87 -20.75
CA THR A 35 -14.09 4.59 -20.12
C THR A 35 -14.20 4.74 -18.61
N TYR A 36 -15.05 3.93 -18.00
CA TYR A 36 -15.30 3.89 -16.57
C TYR A 36 -15.08 2.49 -16.05
N ARG A 37 -14.29 2.37 -14.99
CA ARG A 37 -14.14 1.12 -14.25
C ARG A 37 -15.16 1.10 -13.13
N VAL A 38 -16.07 0.13 -13.17
CA VAL A 38 -17.22 0.06 -12.28
C VAL A 38 -17.27 -1.27 -11.54
N TRP A 39 -17.75 -1.21 -10.31
CA TRP A 39 -18.14 -2.36 -9.51
C TRP A 39 -19.66 -2.45 -9.48
N ILE A 40 -20.18 -3.62 -9.86
CA ILE A 40 -21.61 -3.88 -10.01
C ILE A 40 -22.01 -4.96 -9.00
N GLN A 41 -22.99 -4.63 -8.17
CA GLN A 41 -23.60 -5.51 -7.18
C GLN A 41 -25.10 -5.64 -7.49
N GLY A 42 -25.70 -6.77 -7.10
CA GLY A 42 -27.13 -7.01 -7.31
C GLY A 42 -27.49 -8.49 -7.23
N PRO A 43 -28.76 -8.84 -7.51
CA PRO A 43 -29.22 -10.23 -7.51
C PRO A 43 -28.45 -11.11 -8.51
N SER A 44 -28.26 -12.39 -8.18
CA SER A 44 -27.42 -13.31 -8.96
C SER A 44 -27.85 -13.45 -10.43
N ALA A 45 -29.15 -13.45 -10.71
CA ALA A 45 -29.66 -13.51 -12.09
C ALA A 45 -29.28 -12.26 -12.91
N THR A 46 -29.43 -11.07 -12.33
CA THR A 46 -29.06 -9.81 -12.99
C THR A 46 -27.55 -9.70 -13.16
N LYS A 47 -26.76 -10.13 -12.17
CA LYS A 47 -25.29 -10.20 -12.29
C LYS A 47 -24.88 -11.14 -13.43
N ALA A 48 -25.42 -12.35 -13.49
CA ALA A 48 -25.08 -13.33 -14.52
C ALA A 48 -25.38 -12.80 -15.94
N GLN A 49 -26.52 -12.13 -16.12
CA GLN A 49 -26.84 -11.46 -17.37
C GLN A 49 -25.78 -10.41 -17.73
N LEU A 50 -25.50 -9.46 -16.83
CA LEU A 50 -24.54 -8.38 -17.09
C LEU A 50 -23.11 -8.91 -17.29
N GLN A 51 -22.73 -10.00 -16.63
CA GLN A 51 -21.45 -10.68 -16.84
C GLN A 51 -21.34 -11.26 -18.25
N SER A 52 -22.44 -11.75 -18.85
CA SER A 52 -22.43 -12.24 -20.24
C SER A 52 -22.36 -11.11 -21.28
N GLU A 53 -22.76 -9.90 -20.89
CA GLU A 53 -22.83 -8.73 -21.77
C GLU A 53 -21.57 -7.83 -21.70
N ASN A 54 -20.69 -8.05 -20.71
CA ASN A 54 -19.54 -7.19 -20.44
C ASN A 54 -18.26 -8.01 -20.24
N ASP A 55 -17.11 -7.40 -20.54
CA ASP A 55 -15.80 -8.01 -20.26
C ASP A 55 -15.53 -7.96 -18.75
N VAL A 56 -15.79 -9.07 -18.06
CA VAL A 56 -15.63 -9.17 -16.61
C VAL A 56 -14.15 -9.11 -16.29
N ARG A 57 -13.77 -8.15 -15.45
CA ARG A 57 -12.42 -8.04 -14.94
C ARG A 57 -12.21 -8.95 -13.74
N TRP A 58 -13.03 -8.76 -12.70
CA TRP A 58 -12.98 -9.59 -11.50
C TRP A 58 -14.39 -10.00 -11.09
N ASP A 59 -14.57 -11.29 -10.82
CA ASP A 59 -15.81 -11.85 -10.27
C ASP A 59 -15.60 -12.17 -8.79
N PHE A 60 -16.22 -11.36 -7.93
CA PHE A 60 -16.20 -11.51 -6.48
C PHE A 60 -17.37 -12.35 -5.95
N LYS A 61 -18.06 -13.07 -6.83
CA LYS A 61 -19.21 -13.94 -6.52
C LYS A 61 -20.37 -13.16 -5.92
N GLU A 62 -20.72 -13.42 -4.67
CA GLU A 62 -21.84 -12.77 -4.02
C GLU A 62 -21.63 -11.25 -3.88
N ASP A 63 -20.38 -10.82 -3.71
CA ASP A 63 -20.01 -9.40 -3.57
C ASP A 63 -20.14 -8.58 -4.88
N GLY A 64 -20.38 -9.23 -6.03
CA GLY A 64 -20.51 -8.57 -7.32
C GLY A 64 -19.32 -8.82 -8.26
N PHE A 65 -19.22 -8.03 -9.32
CA PHE A 65 -18.12 -8.12 -10.28
C PHE A 65 -17.71 -6.73 -10.77
N THR A 66 -16.49 -6.60 -11.28
CA THR A 66 -16.00 -5.36 -11.89
C THR A 66 -15.82 -5.50 -13.40
N THR A 67 -15.98 -4.39 -14.11
CA THR A 67 -15.78 -4.32 -15.55
C THR A 67 -15.40 -2.90 -15.96
N THR A 68 -14.93 -2.74 -17.20
CA THR A 68 -14.67 -1.44 -17.82
C THR A 68 -15.69 -1.20 -18.92
N VAL A 69 -16.44 -0.10 -18.80
CA VAL A 69 -17.54 0.26 -19.69
C VAL A 69 -17.29 1.60 -20.36
N ASN A 70 -17.83 1.78 -21.57
CA ASN A 70 -17.83 3.10 -22.22
C ASN A 70 -18.92 4.02 -21.63
N GLU A 71 -18.91 5.31 -22.00
CA GLU A 71 -19.92 6.28 -21.56
C GLU A 71 -21.38 5.82 -21.74
N LYS A 72 -21.73 5.25 -22.90
CA LYS A 72 -23.12 4.82 -23.16
C LYS A 72 -23.55 3.70 -22.23
N GLN A 73 -22.67 2.71 -22.03
CA GLN A 73 -22.89 1.61 -21.10
C GLN A 73 -22.98 2.09 -19.65
N TYR A 74 -22.09 3.01 -19.24
CA TYR A 74 -22.11 3.61 -17.91
C TYR A 74 -23.46 4.29 -17.62
N GLN A 75 -23.95 5.13 -18.54
CA GLN A 75 -25.25 5.80 -18.41
C GLN A 75 -26.43 4.81 -18.40
N ALA A 76 -26.33 3.69 -19.10
CA ALA A 76 -27.35 2.64 -19.07
C ALA A 76 -27.38 1.92 -17.72
N LEU A 77 -26.20 1.58 -17.17
CA LEU A 77 -26.07 0.93 -15.86
C LEU A 77 -26.59 1.82 -14.73
N GLN A 78 -26.34 3.14 -14.79
CA GLN A 78 -26.88 4.10 -13.80
C GLN A 78 -28.41 4.10 -13.73
N LYS A 79 -29.10 3.75 -14.82
CA LYS A 79 -30.57 3.72 -14.88
C LYS A 79 -31.16 2.39 -14.41
N ASN A 80 -30.33 1.36 -14.24
CA ASN A 80 -30.79 0.04 -13.83
C ASN A 80 -31.04 0.00 -12.31
N LYS A 81 -32.31 -0.05 -11.91
CA LYS A 81 -32.73 -0.04 -10.49
C LYS A 81 -32.50 -1.37 -9.76
N ASN A 82 -32.14 -2.44 -10.48
CA ASN A 82 -31.91 -3.77 -9.89
C ASN A 82 -30.44 -3.98 -9.49
N ILE A 83 -29.56 -3.01 -9.73
CA ILE A 83 -28.15 -3.09 -9.39
C ILE A 83 -27.74 -1.89 -8.53
N LYS A 84 -26.68 -2.08 -7.76
CA LYS A 84 -25.89 -1.00 -7.18
C LYS A 84 -24.59 -0.94 -7.97
N MET A 85 -24.23 0.25 -8.44
CA MET A 85 -23.02 0.47 -9.22
C MET A 85 -22.21 1.61 -8.61
N GLU A 86 -20.91 1.39 -8.46
CA GLU A 86 -19.95 2.38 -7.96
C GLU A 86 -18.74 2.45 -8.89
N LEU A 87 -18.10 3.62 -9.00
CA LEU A 87 -16.79 3.73 -9.65
C LEU A 87 -15.74 3.06 -8.76
N VAL A 88 -14.79 2.36 -9.38
CA VAL A 88 -13.68 1.75 -8.67
C VAL A 88 -12.60 2.82 -8.42
N PRO A 89 -12.30 3.18 -7.16
CA PRO A 89 -11.24 4.14 -6.85
C PRO A 89 -9.85 3.54 -7.06
N GLU A 90 -8.83 4.39 -6.93
CA GLU A 90 -7.42 3.99 -6.90
C GLU A 90 -6.83 4.12 -5.48
N ALA A 91 -5.86 3.28 -5.18
CA ALA A 91 -4.91 3.43 -4.10
C ALA A 91 -3.52 3.73 -4.66
N LYS A 92 -2.62 4.19 -3.79
CA LYS A 92 -1.25 4.53 -4.16
C LYS A 92 -0.26 4.13 -3.08
N VAL A 93 1.00 4.02 -3.48
CA VAL A 93 2.11 4.04 -2.52
C VAL A 93 2.20 5.41 -1.86
N SER A 94 2.48 5.41 -0.58
CA SER A 94 2.81 6.61 0.18
C SER A 94 4.24 6.43 0.69
N ALA A 95 5.22 6.80 -0.13
CA ALA A 95 6.63 6.79 0.26
C ALA A 95 7.35 8.02 -0.29
N LYS A 96 8.28 8.56 0.49
CA LYS A 96 9.14 9.67 0.08
C LYS A 96 10.57 9.15 -0.09
N PRO A 97 11.13 9.15 -1.32
CA PRO A 97 12.53 8.78 -1.50
C PRO A 97 13.44 9.81 -0.82
N GLN A 98 14.48 9.34 -0.12
CA GLN A 98 15.44 10.20 0.58
C GLN A 98 16.84 10.18 -0.04
N ALA A 99 17.22 9.08 -0.71
CA ALA A 99 18.52 8.93 -1.34
C ALA A 99 18.43 8.38 -2.78
N LYS A 100 19.55 8.44 -3.50
CA LYS A 100 19.72 7.69 -4.75
C LYS A 100 20.12 6.26 -4.40
N ALA A 101 19.65 5.30 -5.21
CA ALA A 101 20.00 3.90 -5.00
C ALA A 101 21.53 3.67 -5.12
N SER A 102 22.08 2.83 -4.24
CA SER A 102 23.47 2.38 -4.21
C SER A 102 23.60 0.94 -4.70
N ALA A 103 24.80 0.52 -5.12
CA ALA A 103 25.05 -0.86 -5.55
C ALA A 103 25.26 -1.84 -4.38
N SER A 104 25.57 -1.32 -3.19
CA SER A 104 25.81 -2.11 -1.98
C SER A 104 25.13 -1.42 -0.79
N PRO A 105 24.67 -2.19 0.21
CA PRO A 105 24.00 -1.58 1.36
C PRO A 105 25.02 -0.86 2.23
N SER A 106 24.59 0.20 2.91
CA SER A 106 25.42 0.92 3.89
C SER A 106 25.63 0.10 5.17
N ASP A 107 24.64 -0.73 5.52
CA ASP A 107 24.67 -1.72 6.58
C ASP A 107 23.85 -2.94 6.18
N GLN A 108 24.29 -4.15 6.55
CA GLN A 108 23.56 -5.40 6.29
C GLN A 108 22.34 -5.56 7.20
N THR A 109 22.34 -4.91 8.36
CA THR A 109 21.23 -4.91 9.32
C THR A 109 20.95 -3.46 9.70
N PRO A 110 20.29 -2.69 8.82
CA PRO A 110 20.05 -1.26 9.07
C PRO A 110 19.24 -1.06 10.36
N TRP A 111 19.26 0.16 10.89
CA TRP A 111 18.71 0.48 12.22
C TRP A 111 17.32 -0.09 12.52
N GLY A 112 16.44 -0.22 11.51
CA GLY A 112 15.12 -0.80 11.69
C GLY A 112 15.16 -2.29 12.07
N ILE A 113 16.12 -3.03 11.53
CA ILE A 113 16.40 -4.42 11.89
C ILE A 113 16.96 -4.50 13.31
N GLU A 114 17.94 -3.66 13.65
CA GLU A 114 18.48 -3.55 15.01
C GLU A 114 17.38 -3.25 16.03
N ALA A 115 16.52 -2.27 15.73
CA ALA A 115 15.44 -1.82 16.59
C ALA A 115 14.38 -2.92 16.82
N ILE A 116 13.95 -3.62 15.77
CA ILE A 116 12.94 -4.69 15.92
C ILE A 116 13.52 -5.94 16.59
N TYR A 117 14.82 -6.19 16.44
CA TYR A 117 15.51 -7.26 17.17
C TYR A 117 15.91 -6.87 18.59
N ASN A 118 15.81 -5.58 18.93
CA ASN A 118 16.31 -5.02 20.19
C ASN A 118 17.80 -5.34 20.41
N ASP A 119 18.58 -5.30 19.33
CA ASP A 119 19.98 -5.72 19.30
C ASP A 119 20.76 -4.85 18.29
N PRO A 120 21.51 -3.82 18.75
CA PRO A 120 22.29 -2.94 17.87
C PRO A 120 23.58 -3.59 17.35
N TYR A 121 23.86 -4.84 17.72
CA TYR A 121 25.04 -5.58 17.28
C TYR A 121 24.68 -6.77 16.39
N ILE A 122 23.41 -6.94 16.06
CA ILE A 122 22.96 -8.00 15.15
C ILE A 122 23.68 -7.86 13.82
N ARG A 123 24.13 -8.98 13.25
CA ARG A 123 24.84 -9.01 11.95
C ARG A 123 24.11 -9.83 10.89
N SER A 124 23.16 -10.65 11.32
CA SER A 124 22.29 -11.46 10.46
C SER A 124 21.03 -11.83 11.23
N THR A 125 19.96 -12.09 10.49
CA THR A 125 18.65 -12.47 11.04
C THR A 125 18.30 -13.92 10.66
N SER A 126 17.21 -14.45 11.21
CA SER A 126 16.77 -15.83 10.93
C SER A 126 15.27 -16.00 11.16
N GLY A 127 14.70 -17.16 10.81
CA GLY A 127 13.29 -17.49 11.05
C GLY A 127 12.34 -17.10 9.92
N GLY A 128 11.07 -17.47 10.07
CA GLY A 128 10.03 -17.33 9.05
C GLY A 128 9.79 -18.58 8.19
N SER A 129 10.55 -19.65 8.43
CA SER A 129 10.42 -20.91 7.68
C SER A 129 8.98 -21.44 7.68
N GLY A 130 8.50 -21.87 6.52
CA GLY A 130 7.14 -22.40 6.32
C GLY A 130 6.05 -21.33 6.15
N ILE A 131 6.34 -20.06 6.43
CA ILE A 131 5.39 -18.95 6.30
C ILE A 131 5.55 -18.25 4.96
N ARG A 132 4.41 -17.92 4.34
CA ARG A 132 4.37 -17.14 3.11
C ARG A 132 4.01 -15.70 3.42
N VAL A 133 4.75 -14.77 2.85
CA VAL A 133 4.43 -13.34 2.92
C VAL A 133 4.07 -12.88 1.52
N ALA A 134 2.79 -12.56 1.33
CA ALA A 134 2.27 -11.94 0.12
C ALA A 134 2.49 -10.43 0.19
N VAL A 135 3.46 -9.94 -0.58
CA VAL A 135 3.73 -8.51 -0.73
C VAL A 135 2.90 -8.01 -1.90
N LEU A 136 1.80 -7.31 -1.58
CA LEU A 136 0.90 -6.70 -2.56
C LEU A 136 1.35 -5.26 -2.78
N ASP A 137 2.04 -5.02 -3.89
CA ASP A 137 2.74 -3.76 -4.12
C ASP A 137 2.93 -3.46 -5.63
N THR A 138 3.97 -2.72 -6.00
CA THR A 138 4.40 -2.33 -7.35
C THR A 138 5.08 -3.45 -8.14
N GLY A 139 5.17 -4.64 -7.57
CA GLY A 139 5.97 -5.76 -8.05
C GLY A 139 7.21 -5.98 -7.17
N VAL A 140 8.01 -6.99 -7.48
CA VAL A 140 9.31 -7.23 -6.83
C VAL A 140 10.33 -7.65 -7.89
N ASN A 141 11.54 -7.11 -7.82
CA ASN A 141 12.68 -7.69 -8.51
C ASN A 141 13.08 -9.01 -7.80
N ILE A 142 12.41 -10.10 -8.18
CA ILE A 142 12.69 -11.44 -7.63
C ILE A 142 14.06 -12.00 -8.04
N ASN A 143 14.78 -11.34 -8.96
CA ASN A 143 16.15 -11.71 -9.33
C ASN A 143 17.20 -10.96 -8.51
N HIS A 144 16.79 -10.08 -7.59
CA HIS A 144 17.70 -9.44 -6.65
C HIS A 144 18.44 -10.50 -5.83
N SER A 145 19.74 -10.32 -5.60
CA SER A 145 20.59 -11.29 -4.90
C SER A 145 20.00 -11.76 -3.58
N ASP A 146 19.51 -10.79 -2.81
CA ASP A 146 18.99 -11.01 -1.45
C ASP A 146 17.56 -11.56 -1.41
N LEU A 147 16.87 -11.69 -2.54
CA LEU A 147 15.46 -12.13 -2.62
C LEU A 147 15.27 -13.42 -3.43
N SER A 148 16.16 -13.69 -4.38
CA SER A 148 16.00 -14.76 -5.38
C SER A 148 15.77 -16.15 -4.80
N ALA A 149 16.41 -16.50 -3.69
CA ALA A 149 16.22 -17.80 -3.03
C ALA A 149 14.86 -17.93 -2.30
N ASN A 150 14.17 -16.81 -2.08
CA ASN A 150 12.92 -16.75 -1.30
C ASN A 150 11.68 -16.54 -2.16
N ALA A 151 11.82 -16.14 -3.43
CA ALA A 151 10.72 -15.98 -4.36
C ALA A 151 10.01 -17.32 -4.64
N GLU A 152 8.71 -17.40 -4.33
CA GLU A 152 7.88 -18.60 -4.58
C GLU A 152 6.75 -18.31 -5.59
N GLN A 153 6.13 -17.13 -5.53
CA GLN A 153 5.13 -16.71 -6.53
C GLN A 153 5.43 -15.31 -7.07
N CYS A 154 5.09 -15.10 -8.34
CA CYS A 154 5.29 -13.87 -9.08
C CYS A 154 4.08 -13.63 -9.98
N LYS A 155 3.17 -12.75 -9.55
CA LYS A 155 1.85 -12.53 -10.18
C LYS A 155 1.54 -11.04 -10.34
N ASP A 156 0.88 -10.68 -11.42
CA ASP A 156 0.49 -9.31 -11.74
C ASP A 156 -1.01 -9.22 -12.00
N PHE A 157 -1.68 -8.46 -11.15
CA PHE A 157 -3.12 -8.24 -11.10
C PHE A 157 -3.53 -6.92 -11.76
N THR A 158 -2.59 -6.13 -12.27
CA THR A 158 -2.88 -4.82 -12.89
C THR A 158 -3.53 -4.95 -14.27
N TYR A 159 -3.67 -6.18 -14.79
CA TYR A 159 -4.33 -6.51 -16.04
C TYR A 159 -5.69 -7.20 -15.83
N ASN A 160 -6.45 -7.38 -16.90
CA ASN A 160 -7.75 -8.07 -16.86
C ASN A 160 -7.64 -9.57 -16.55
N THR A 161 -6.42 -10.11 -16.55
CA THR A 161 -6.10 -11.49 -16.18
C THR A 161 -4.82 -11.47 -15.34
N ILE A 162 -4.68 -12.45 -14.44
CA ILE A 162 -3.47 -12.61 -13.63
C ILE A 162 -2.33 -13.05 -14.56
N ARG A 163 -1.30 -12.21 -14.70
CA ARG A 163 -0.11 -12.56 -15.49
C ARG A 163 0.95 -13.20 -14.59
N SER A 164 1.73 -14.13 -15.16
CA SER A 164 2.90 -14.73 -14.50
C SER A 164 4.11 -13.80 -14.61
N SER A 165 3.99 -12.60 -14.04
CA SER A 165 5.01 -11.56 -13.98
C SER A 165 4.82 -10.79 -12.69
N CYS A 166 5.86 -10.15 -12.19
CA CYS A 166 5.80 -9.28 -11.02
C CYS A 166 6.90 -8.21 -11.10
N ALA A 167 7.35 -7.89 -12.31
CA ALA A 167 8.47 -6.98 -12.52
C ALA A 167 8.22 -5.64 -11.82
N ASP A 168 9.15 -5.25 -10.97
CA ASP A 168 9.13 -3.97 -10.29
C ASP A 168 9.87 -2.92 -11.12
N ARG A 169 9.14 -1.91 -11.58
CA ARG A 169 9.68 -0.74 -12.28
C ARG A 169 9.58 0.55 -11.46
N ASN A 170 9.05 0.45 -10.25
CA ASN A 170 8.94 1.56 -9.31
C ASN A 170 10.06 1.51 -8.25
N GLY A 171 10.33 0.32 -7.70
CA GLY A 171 11.30 0.05 -6.65
C GLY A 171 10.68 -0.18 -5.28
N HIS A 172 9.48 0.36 -5.04
CA HIS A 172 8.84 0.32 -3.73
C HIS A 172 8.56 -1.12 -3.24
N GLY A 173 8.04 -2.00 -4.09
CA GLY A 173 7.70 -3.36 -3.68
C GLY A 173 8.94 -4.22 -3.46
N THR A 174 10.01 -3.99 -4.23
CA THR A 174 11.32 -4.60 -3.94
C THR A 174 11.87 -4.15 -2.59
N HIS A 175 11.72 -2.88 -2.23
CA HIS A 175 12.13 -2.34 -0.93
C HIS A 175 11.37 -2.99 0.23
N VAL A 176 10.05 -3.03 0.11
CA VAL A 176 9.16 -3.67 1.09
C VAL A 176 9.51 -5.15 1.26
N ALA A 177 9.67 -5.91 0.16
CA ALA A 177 10.02 -7.32 0.21
C ALA A 177 11.38 -7.56 0.89
N GLY A 178 12.37 -6.70 0.65
CA GLY A 178 13.67 -6.77 1.30
C GLY A 178 13.58 -6.64 2.81
N THR A 179 12.80 -5.67 3.31
CA THR A 179 12.62 -5.47 4.75
C THR A 179 11.95 -6.68 5.41
N VAL A 180 11.04 -7.36 4.71
CA VAL A 180 10.43 -8.60 5.22
C VAL A 180 11.45 -9.73 5.31
N LEU A 181 12.14 -10.05 4.20
CA LEU A 181 12.77 -11.36 4.03
C LEU A 181 14.04 -11.40 3.19
N ALA A 182 14.72 -10.26 2.98
CA ALA A 182 16.06 -10.28 2.38
C ALA A 182 16.98 -11.20 3.19
N ASN A 183 17.79 -12.02 2.52
CA ASN A 183 18.56 -13.09 3.16
C ASN A 183 20.07 -12.84 3.19
N GLY A 184 20.51 -11.61 2.92
CA GLY A 184 21.93 -11.24 2.84
C GLY A 184 22.62 -11.62 1.53
N GLY A 185 21.90 -12.26 0.59
CA GLY A 185 22.43 -12.67 -0.71
C GLY A 185 23.43 -13.83 -0.62
N TRP A 186 23.74 -14.45 -1.77
CA TRP A 186 24.66 -15.61 -1.81
C TRP A 186 26.12 -15.26 -1.45
N THR A 187 26.51 -13.99 -1.60
CA THR A 187 27.84 -13.49 -1.18
C THR A 187 27.89 -13.17 0.31
N GLY A 188 26.74 -13.14 1.00
CA GLY A 188 26.65 -12.73 2.40
C GLY A 188 26.96 -11.25 2.63
N THR A 189 26.89 -10.39 1.60
CA THR A 189 27.18 -8.95 1.66
C THR A 189 25.96 -8.06 1.50
N GLY A 190 24.77 -8.66 1.32
CA GLY A 190 23.51 -7.95 1.15
C GLY A 190 22.83 -7.60 2.48
N ILE A 191 21.60 -7.09 2.40
CA ILE A 191 20.77 -6.75 3.56
C ILE A 191 20.00 -7.97 4.07
N TYR A 192 19.76 -8.01 5.38
CA TYR A 192 18.90 -8.98 6.03
C TYR A 192 17.56 -8.34 6.40
N GLY A 193 16.46 -8.96 5.95
CA GLY A 193 15.11 -8.65 6.41
C GLY A 193 14.79 -9.27 7.77
N VAL A 194 13.60 -9.03 8.29
CA VAL A 194 13.23 -9.51 9.64
C VAL A 194 13.12 -11.04 9.71
N ALA A 195 12.60 -11.69 8.67
CA ALA A 195 12.33 -13.13 8.60
C ALA A 195 12.84 -13.76 7.28
N PRO A 196 14.16 -13.92 7.13
CA PRO A 196 14.82 -14.26 5.87
C PRO A 196 14.56 -15.69 5.36
N GLN A 197 13.89 -16.54 6.13
CA GLN A 197 13.53 -17.91 5.71
C GLN A 197 12.07 -18.01 5.25
N SER A 198 11.32 -16.91 5.24
CA SER A 198 9.97 -16.85 4.70
C SER A 198 9.97 -17.00 3.17
N LYS A 199 8.84 -17.42 2.60
CA LYS A 199 8.65 -17.44 1.14
C LYS A 199 7.85 -16.25 0.66
N LEU A 200 8.33 -15.62 -0.41
CA LEU A 200 7.77 -14.42 -1.00
C LEU A 200 6.71 -14.78 -2.05
N TRP A 201 5.51 -14.25 -1.87
CA TRP A 201 4.53 -14.12 -2.95
C TRP A 201 4.52 -12.66 -3.41
N ALA A 202 5.21 -12.39 -4.52
CA ALA A 202 5.32 -11.07 -5.10
C ALA A 202 4.10 -10.79 -5.99
N TYR A 203 3.13 -10.03 -5.46
CA TYR A 203 1.89 -9.70 -6.15
C TYR A 203 1.89 -8.22 -6.55
N LYS A 204 2.05 -7.97 -7.85
CA LYS A 204 1.94 -6.62 -8.41
C LYS A 204 0.47 -6.24 -8.52
N VAL A 205 0.07 -5.25 -7.73
CA VAL A 205 -1.29 -4.66 -7.71
C VAL A 205 -1.25 -3.16 -8.01
N LEU A 206 -0.05 -2.56 -8.01
CA LEU A 206 0.19 -1.17 -8.39
C LEU A 206 1.01 -1.12 -9.68
N SER A 207 0.63 -0.18 -10.55
CA SER A 207 1.34 0.11 -11.80
C SER A 207 2.73 0.71 -11.54
N ASP A 208 3.48 0.96 -12.61
CA ASP A 208 4.86 1.46 -12.53
C ASP A 208 4.93 2.89 -11.94
N SER A 209 3.82 3.63 -11.95
CA SER A 209 3.68 4.94 -11.29
C SER A 209 3.38 4.86 -9.79
N GLY A 210 3.17 3.66 -9.24
CA GLY A 210 2.84 3.47 -7.83
C GLY A 210 1.35 3.62 -7.49
N SER A 211 0.45 3.70 -8.48
CA SER A 211 -1.01 3.70 -8.29
C SER A 211 -1.65 2.44 -8.86
N GLY A 212 -2.78 2.02 -8.30
CA GLY A 212 -3.55 0.86 -8.77
C GLY A 212 -5.00 0.89 -8.31
N TYR A 213 -5.88 0.21 -9.04
CA TYR A 213 -7.30 0.19 -8.73
C TYR A 213 -7.61 -0.73 -7.55
N LEU A 214 -8.60 -0.33 -6.74
CA LEU A 214 -9.00 -1.09 -5.56
C LEU A 214 -9.53 -2.50 -5.88
N ASP A 215 -10.07 -2.73 -7.06
CA ASP A 215 -10.52 -4.08 -7.45
C ASP A 215 -9.37 -5.05 -7.75
N ASP A 216 -8.27 -4.57 -8.33
CA ASP A 216 -7.05 -5.38 -8.52
C ASP A 216 -6.45 -5.77 -7.16
N ILE A 217 -6.45 -4.82 -6.22
CA ILE A 217 -5.99 -5.05 -4.84
C ILE A 217 -6.92 -6.04 -4.13
N ALA A 218 -8.24 -5.87 -4.22
CA ALA A 218 -9.22 -6.78 -3.63
C ALA A 218 -9.09 -8.21 -4.18
N ALA A 219 -8.89 -8.34 -5.50
CA ALA A 219 -8.67 -9.63 -6.15
C ALA A 219 -7.38 -10.29 -5.63
N ALA A 220 -6.29 -9.56 -5.50
CA ALA A 220 -5.04 -10.08 -4.98
C ALA A 220 -5.12 -10.50 -3.50
N ILE A 221 -5.85 -9.75 -2.66
CA ILE A 221 -6.08 -10.09 -1.25
C ILE A 221 -6.81 -11.44 -1.16
N ARG A 222 -7.91 -11.59 -1.89
CA ARG A 222 -8.69 -12.84 -1.91
C ARG A 222 -7.87 -13.99 -2.49
N HIS A 223 -7.14 -13.75 -3.58
CA HIS A 223 -6.25 -14.72 -4.20
C HIS A 223 -5.16 -15.21 -3.23
N ALA A 224 -4.53 -14.31 -2.46
CA ALA A 224 -3.55 -14.69 -1.45
C ALA A 224 -4.17 -15.61 -0.36
N ALA A 225 -5.35 -15.26 0.13
CA ALA A 225 -6.05 -16.09 1.11
C ALA A 225 -6.44 -17.46 0.54
N ASP A 226 -6.92 -17.49 -0.70
CA ASP A 226 -7.29 -18.71 -1.41
C ASP A 226 -6.10 -19.63 -1.64
N GLU A 227 -4.96 -19.09 -2.05
CA GLU A 227 -3.72 -19.84 -2.21
C GLU A 227 -3.22 -20.40 -0.87
N GLY A 228 -3.35 -19.65 0.22
CA GLY A 228 -3.04 -20.12 1.57
C GLY A 228 -3.84 -21.36 1.93
N VAL A 229 -5.15 -21.32 1.74
CA VAL A 229 -6.03 -22.49 1.95
C VAL A 229 -5.69 -23.63 1.00
N ARG A 230 -5.55 -23.36 -0.30
CA ARG A 230 -5.27 -24.36 -1.34
C ARG A 230 -3.96 -25.11 -1.08
N THR A 231 -2.94 -24.41 -0.59
CA THR A 231 -1.62 -24.98 -0.32
C THR A 231 -1.45 -25.45 1.13
N ASN A 232 -2.46 -25.25 1.98
CA ASN A 232 -2.39 -25.48 3.42
C ASN A 232 -1.19 -24.76 4.07
N THR A 233 -1.00 -23.49 3.72
CA THR A 233 0.09 -22.64 4.23
C THR A 233 -0.46 -21.44 4.98
N LYS A 234 0.33 -20.94 5.94
CA LYS A 234 0.02 -19.70 6.65
C LYS A 234 0.50 -18.51 5.80
N VAL A 235 -0.38 -17.53 5.64
CA VAL A 235 -0.14 -16.37 4.76
C VAL A 235 -0.28 -15.08 5.55
N ILE A 236 0.74 -14.22 5.41
CA ILE A 236 0.70 -12.82 5.84
C ILE A 236 0.59 -11.97 4.58
N ILE A 237 -0.42 -11.12 4.51
CA ILE A 237 -0.65 -10.18 3.41
C ILE A 237 -0.11 -8.83 3.86
N SER A 238 1.01 -8.41 3.30
CA SER A 238 1.68 -7.13 3.58
C SER A 238 1.29 -6.10 2.52
N MET A 239 0.65 -5.01 2.94
CA MET A 239 0.14 -3.97 2.05
C MET A 239 0.69 -2.61 2.46
N SER A 240 1.76 -2.20 1.79
CA SER A 240 2.42 -0.92 1.99
C SER A 240 1.84 0.18 1.08
N LEU A 241 0.51 0.23 1.03
CA LEU A 241 -0.29 1.06 0.14
C LEU A 241 -1.56 1.53 0.85
N GLY A 242 -2.24 2.53 0.29
CA GLY A 242 -3.54 2.92 0.81
C GLY A 242 -4.31 3.93 -0.03
N SER A 243 -5.54 4.17 0.40
CA SER A 243 -6.44 5.20 -0.12
C SER A 243 -7.12 5.91 1.05
N SER A 244 -7.35 7.21 0.91
CA SER A 244 -8.04 8.02 1.93
C SER A 244 -9.53 7.72 2.05
N SER A 245 -10.09 6.95 1.11
CA SER A 245 -11.52 6.67 1.01
C SER A 245 -11.85 5.23 1.42
N ASP A 246 -12.88 5.07 2.25
CA ASP A 246 -13.44 3.76 2.59
C ASP A 246 -13.96 3.08 1.30
N SER A 247 -13.82 1.77 1.23
CA SER A 247 -14.28 0.95 0.13
C SER A 247 -14.82 -0.37 0.67
N THR A 248 -16.13 -0.57 0.51
CA THR A 248 -16.79 -1.85 0.85
C THR A 248 -16.12 -3.02 0.13
N LEU A 249 -15.64 -2.82 -1.10
CA LEU A 249 -14.92 -3.85 -1.87
C LEU A 249 -13.64 -4.31 -1.16
N ILE A 250 -12.81 -3.37 -0.70
CA ILE A 250 -11.58 -3.72 0.03
C ILE A 250 -11.92 -4.26 1.41
N ARG A 251 -12.89 -3.68 2.13
CA ARG A 251 -13.35 -4.16 3.43
C ARG A 251 -13.75 -5.64 3.35
N ASN A 252 -14.59 -6.00 2.37
CA ASN A 252 -15.01 -7.38 2.14
C ASN A 252 -13.82 -8.29 1.81
N ALA A 253 -12.83 -7.81 1.03
CA ALA A 253 -11.64 -8.59 0.72
C ALA A 253 -10.75 -8.84 1.95
N VAL A 254 -10.54 -7.83 2.80
CA VAL A 254 -9.79 -7.94 4.06
C VAL A 254 -10.49 -8.90 5.02
N ASP A 255 -11.81 -8.74 5.18
CA ASP A 255 -12.64 -9.62 5.99
C ASP A 255 -12.59 -11.07 5.50
N TYR A 256 -12.67 -11.27 4.19
CA TYR A 256 -12.55 -12.57 3.55
C TYR A 256 -11.21 -13.23 3.85
N ALA A 257 -10.10 -12.50 3.68
CA ALA A 257 -8.76 -13.02 3.94
C ALA A 257 -8.56 -13.36 5.42
N TYR A 258 -8.99 -12.47 6.32
CA TYR A 258 -8.92 -12.69 7.76
C TYR A 258 -9.70 -13.94 8.20
N ASN A 259 -10.93 -14.09 7.68
CA ASN A 259 -11.79 -15.25 7.99
C ASN A 259 -11.25 -16.56 7.41
N LYS A 260 -10.44 -16.51 6.34
CA LYS A 260 -9.68 -17.67 5.81
C LYS A 260 -8.39 -17.97 6.57
N GLY A 261 -8.10 -17.20 7.61
CA GLY A 261 -6.94 -17.43 8.46
C GLY A 261 -5.65 -16.77 7.96
N ALA A 262 -5.72 -15.88 6.96
CA ALA A 262 -4.59 -15.02 6.61
C ALA A 262 -4.49 -13.86 7.62
N LEU A 263 -3.28 -13.35 7.85
CA LEU A 263 -3.08 -12.11 8.61
C LEU A 263 -2.86 -10.95 7.65
N VAL A 264 -3.60 -9.86 7.82
CA VAL A 264 -3.49 -8.67 6.98
C VAL A 264 -2.74 -7.58 7.75
N VAL A 265 -1.63 -7.09 7.20
CA VAL A 265 -0.80 -6.04 7.80
C VAL A 265 -0.72 -4.90 6.79
N ALA A 266 -1.08 -3.69 7.21
CA ALA A 266 -1.24 -2.55 6.32
C ALA A 266 -0.62 -1.28 6.89
N ALA A 267 -0.11 -0.44 6.00
CA ALA A 267 0.40 0.87 6.36
C ALA A 267 -0.72 1.74 6.93
N ALA A 268 -0.45 2.45 8.04
CA ALA A 268 -1.41 3.41 8.57
C ALA A 268 -1.60 4.63 7.64
N GLY A 269 -0.65 4.94 6.76
CA GLY A 269 -0.68 6.13 5.92
C GLY A 269 0.31 7.21 6.38
N ASN A 270 0.49 8.23 5.54
CA ASN A 270 1.49 9.29 5.76
C ASN A 270 0.89 10.70 5.82
N SER A 271 -0.35 10.80 6.31
CA SER A 271 -1.12 12.05 6.38
C SER A 271 -1.13 12.66 7.78
N GLY A 272 -0.19 12.25 8.63
CA GLY A 272 -0.02 12.78 9.98
C GLY A 272 0.53 14.21 10.03
N PRO A 273 0.60 14.81 11.24
CA PRO A 273 0.27 14.18 12.52
C PRO A 273 -1.17 14.43 12.97
N GLY A 274 -2.06 14.87 12.07
CA GLY A 274 -3.47 15.13 12.39
C GLY A 274 -4.22 13.87 12.82
N ASN A 275 -5.20 14.03 13.72
CA ASN A 275 -6.10 12.96 14.19
C ASN A 275 -6.91 12.35 13.04
N ASN A 276 -7.18 11.04 13.11
CA ASN A 276 -8.07 10.32 12.21
C ASN A 276 -7.66 10.40 10.72
N THR A 277 -6.38 10.17 10.46
CA THR A 277 -5.73 10.28 9.14
C THR A 277 -5.29 8.93 8.55
N ILE A 278 -5.76 7.82 9.13
CA ILE A 278 -5.40 6.47 8.66
C ILE A 278 -5.99 6.22 7.26
N ASP A 279 -5.15 5.72 6.36
CA ASP A 279 -5.57 5.25 5.03
C ASP A 279 -6.17 3.84 5.10
N TYR A 280 -7.08 3.52 4.19
CA TYR A 280 -7.60 2.18 3.98
C TYR A 280 -6.64 1.38 3.09
N PRO A 281 -6.36 0.09 3.39
CA PRO A 281 -7.09 -0.79 4.32
C PRO A 281 -6.62 -0.76 5.79
N GLY A 282 -5.57 -0.02 6.15
CA GLY A 282 -5.10 0.05 7.55
C GLY A 282 -6.20 0.48 8.52
N ALA A 283 -7.12 1.33 8.09
CA ALA A 283 -8.27 1.76 8.89
C ALA A 283 -9.33 0.67 9.19
N TYR A 284 -9.24 -0.55 8.64
CA TYR A 284 -10.19 -1.61 8.99
C TYR A 284 -9.72 -2.40 10.21
N SER A 285 -10.63 -2.63 11.16
CA SER A 285 -10.36 -3.41 12.38
C SER A 285 -9.81 -4.84 12.16
N LYS A 286 -9.95 -5.44 10.98
CA LYS A 286 -9.35 -6.75 10.62
C LYS A 286 -7.99 -6.66 9.90
N ALA A 287 -7.48 -5.46 9.67
CA ALA A 287 -6.10 -5.21 9.25
C ALA A 287 -5.30 -4.68 10.45
N ILE A 288 -4.04 -5.10 10.56
CA ILE A 288 -3.12 -4.51 11.51
C ILE A 288 -2.58 -3.21 10.90
N ALA A 289 -3.01 -2.06 11.43
CA ALA A 289 -2.51 -0.76 11.02
C ALA A 289 -1.16 -0.48 11.67
N VAL A 290 -0.14 -0.17 10.86
CA VAL A 290 1.24 0.05 11.33
C VAL A 290 1.67 1.50 11.18
N ALA A 291 1.95 2.15 12.31
CA ALA A 291 2.54 3.49 12.37
C ALA A 291 4.07 3.47 12.21
N ALA A 292 4.64 4.58 11.76
CA ALA A 292 6.08 4.71 11.49
C ALA A 292 6.83 5.37 12.64
N LEU A 293 7.87 4.69 13.10
CA LEU A 293 8.87 5.21 14.05
C LEU A 293 10.08 5.77 13.29
N GLU A 294 10.73 6.75 13.89
CA GLU A 294 12.03 7.28 13.45
C GLU A 294 13.15 6.90 14.43
N ASN A 295 14.39 6.84 13.93
CA ASN A 295 15.57 6.56 14.74
C ASN A 295 15.98 7.78 15.59
N ARG A 296 15.06 8.20 16.46
CA ARG A 296 15.24 9.31 17.40
C ARG A 296 14.56 8.94 18.70
N GLN A 297 15.28 9.14 19.79
CA GLN A 297 14.72 8.94 21.13
C GLN A 297 14.01 10.22 21.61
N GLU A 298 12.83 10.06 22.20
CA GLU A 298 12.07 11.09 22.89
C GLU A 298 11.31 10.41 24.05
N ASN A 299 11.34 11.01 25.24
CA ASN A 299 10.75 10.45 26.46
C ASN A 299 11.23 9.00 26.78
N GLY A 300 12.48 8.68 26.45
CA GLY A 300 13.09 7.37 26.70
C GLY A 300 12.66 6.26 25.75
N THR A 301 11.98 6.59 24.65
CA THR A 301 11.48 5.64 23.65
C THR A 301 11.75 6.15 22.23
N TYR A 302 11.62 5.28 21.22
CA TYR A 302 11.60 5.76 19.83
C TYR A 302 10.46 6.75 19.62
N ARG A 303 10.65 7.67 18.67
CA ARG A 303 9.67 8.69 18.36
C ARG A 303 8.78 8.26 17.19
N VAL A 304 7.47 8.49 17.29
CA VAL A 304 6.57 8.35 16.14
C VAL A 304 6.85 9.49 15.16
N ALA A 305 7.12 9.14 13.90
CA ALA A 305 7.42 10.11 12.85
C ALA A 305 6.23 11.05 12.62
N ASN A 306 6.50 12.33 12.32
CA ASN A 306 5.45 13.34 12.13
C ASN A 306 4.53 13.02 10.95
N PHE A 307 5.07 12.41 9.89
CA PHE A 307 4.27 12.05 8.72
C PHE A 307 3.33 10.87 9.01
N SER A 308 3.63 10.02 9.99
CA SER A 308 2.83 8.83 10.25
C SER A 308 1.41 9.25 10.57
N SER A 309 0.43 8.66 9.88
CA SER A 309 -0.99 8.90 10.18
C SER A 309 -1.31 8.55 11.64
N ARG A 310 -2.39 9.14 12.14
CA ARG A 310 -2.94 8.93 13.48
C ARG A 310 -4.31 8.31 13.39
N GLY A 311 -4.58 7.40 14.32
CA GLY A 311 -5.87 6.78 14.51
C GLY A 311 -6.89 7.73 15.11
N ASN A 312 -8.04 7.19 15.48
CA ASN A 312 -9.10 7.92 16.14
C ASN A 312 -8.79 8.09 17.63
N GLN A 313 -8.44 9.30 18.04
CA GLN A 313 -8.17 9.60 19.45
C GLN A 313 -9.33 9.24 20.41
N ALA A 314 -10.58 9.22 19.94
CA ALA A 314 -11.74 8.92 20.79
C ALA A 314 -11.84 7.43 21.19
N THR A 315 -11.15 6.54 20.47
CA THR A 315 -11.13 5.09 20.73
C THR A 315 -9.82 4.62 21.35
N ALA A 316 -8.89 5.54 21.63
CA ALA A 316 -7.61 5.21 22.25
C ALA A 316 -7.73 4.95 23.77
N GLY A 317 -6.91 4.03 24.27
CA GLY A 317 -6.67 3.82 25.71
C GLY A 317 -7.41 2.63 26.31
N ASP A 318 -8.19 1.89 25.52
CA ASP A 318 -8.94 0.72 25.96
C ASP A 318 -8.29 -0.62 25.54
N TYR A 319 -7.24 -0.58 24.70
CA TYR A 319 -6.61 -1.76 24.10
C TYR A 319 -7.59 -2.63 23.30
N ILE A 320 -8.60 -2.02 22.67
CA ILE A 320 -9.59 -2.66 21.81
C ILE A 320 -9.47 -2.06 20.41
N ILE A 321 -9.06 -2.87 19.44
CA ILE A 321 -8.92 -2.42 18.05
C ILE A 321 -10.28 -2.22 17.39
N GLN A 322 -10.54 -0.99 16.98
CA GLN A 322 -11.70 -0.54 16.22
C GLN A 322 -11.28 -0.03 14.83
N ASP A 323 -12.26 0.34 14.01
CA ASP A 323 -11.95 0.97 12.74
C ASP A 323 -11.24 2.31 12.97
N ARG A 324 -10.17 2.54 12.20
CA ARG A 324 -9.28 3.70 12.26
C ARG A 324 -8.41 3.78 13.52
N ASP A 325 -8.10 2.67 14.17
CA ASP A 325 -7.06 2.65 15.20
C ASP A 325 -5.69 2.29 14.60
N VAL A 326 -4.64 2.91 15.16
CA VAL A 326 -3.28 2.38 14.99
C VAL A 326 -3.18 1.19 15.94
N GLU A 327 -2.77 0.02 15.45
CA GLU A 327 -2.64 -1.14 16.32
C GLU A 327 -1.22 -1.26 16.89
N VAL A 328 -0.21 -1.07 16.04
CA VAL A 328 1.21 -1.12 16.44
C VAL A 328 2.03 -0.11 15.67
N SER A 329 3.26 0.13 16.13
CA SER A 329 4.25 0.94 15.45
C SER A 329 5.53 0.16 15.17
N ALA A 330 6.26 0.55 14.12
CA ALA A 330 7.53 -0.08 13.75
C ALA A 330 8.44 0.90 12.98
N PRO A 331 9.74 0.59 12.79
CA PRO A 331 10.68 1.43 12.05
C PRO A 331 10.19 1.78 10.64
N GLY A 332 10.02 3.08 10.36
CA GLY A 332 9.49 3.54 9.08
C GLY A 332 10.14 4.80 8.50
N ALA A 333 11.02 5.48 9.23
CA ALA A 333 11.80 6.60 8.71
C ALA A 333 13.24 6.19 8.38
N ALA A 334 13.76 6.65 7.24
CA ALA A 334 15.11 6.35 6.75
C ALA A 334 15.45 4.85 6.81
N ILE A 335 14.62 4.02 6.16
CA ILE A 335 14.81 2.57 6.10
C ILE A 335 15.55 2.23 4.81
N GLU A 336 16.73 1.64 4.94
CA GLU A 336 17.49 1.05 3.83
C GLU A 336 16.97 -0.36 3.55
N SER A 337 16.82 -0.70 2.27
CA SER A 337 16.44 -2.06 1.82
C SER A 337 16.77 -2.23 0.33
N THR A 338 16.52 -3.42 -0.20
CA THR A 338 16.70 -3.77 -1.62
C THR A 338 15.91 -2.87 -2.57
N TRP A 339 16.37 -2.73 -3.81
CA TRP A 339 15.76 -1.84 -4.80
C TRP A 339 15.62 -2.51 -6.18
N SER A 340 14.70 -2.02 -7.01
CA SER A 340 14.33 -2.70 -8.27
C SER A 340 15.47 -2.87 -9.26
N ASN A 341 16.49 -2.01 -9.23
CA ASN A 341 17.67 -2.09 -10.09
C ASN A 341 18.73 -3.11 -9.62
N GLY A 342 18.45 -3.89 -8.56
CA GLY A 342 19.38 -4.84 -7.97
C GLY A 342 20.32 -4.25 -6.92
N GLY A 343 20.18 -2.95 -6.62
CA GLY A 343 20.89 -2.25 -5.56
C GLY A 343 20.03 -2.03 -4.32
N TYR A 344 20.35 -0.99 -3.55
CA TYR A 344 19.71 -0.67 -2.27
C TYR A 344 19.28 0.79 -2.26
N ASN A 345 18.23 1.12 -1.51
CA ASN A 345 17.78 2.50 -1.38
C ASN A 345 17.19 2.79 0.01
N THR A 346 17.25 4.07 0.41
CA THR A 346 16.72 4.55 1.69
C THR A 346 15.51 5.44 1.46
N ILE A 347 14.36 5.01 1.98
CA ILE A 347 13.09 5.72 1.86
C ILE A 347 12.34 5.77 3.19
N SER A 348 11.33 6.62 3.28
CA SER A 348 10.51 6.80 4.49
C SER A 348 9.02 6.65 4.21
N GLY A 349 8.30 6.03 5.14
CA GLY A 349 6.85 5.88 5.15
C GLY A 349 6.38 4.80 6.12
N THR A 350 5.09 4.82 6.47
CA THR A 350 4.43 3.66 7.11
C THR A 350 4.49 2.41 6.24
N SER A 351 4.66 2.59 4.93
CA SER A 351 5.04 1.55 3.97
C SER A 351 6.30 0.77 4.36
N MET A 352 7.25 1.36 5.08
CA MET A 352 8.48 0.69 5.52
C MET A 352 8.33 0.10 6.94
N ALA A 353 7.40 0.61 7.75
CA ALA A 353 7.05 0.02 9.04
C ALA A 353 6.26 -1.29 8.88
N THR A 354 5.33 -1.32 7.93
CA THR A 354 4.49 -2.49 7.59
C THR A 354 5.29 -3.79 7.36
N PRO A 355 6.37 -3.82 6.55
CA PRO A 355 7.14 -5.04 6.33
C PRO A 355 7.95 -5.48 7.55
N HIS A 356 8.34 -4.58 8.46
CA HIS A 356 8.96 -4.98 9.73
C HIS A 356 7.99 -5.82 10.57
N VAL A 357 6.73 -5.37 10.73
CA VAL A 357 5.69 -6.12 11.44
C VAL A 357 5.33 -7.41 10.70
N SER A 358 5.25 -7.37 9.37
CA SER A 358 4.97 -8.57 8.56
C SER A 358 6.05 -9.64 8.72
N GLY A 359 7.32 -9.26 8.73
CA GLY A 359 8.41 -10.18 8.99
C GLY A 359 8.43 -10.69 10.44
N LEU A 360 8.16 -9.83 11.43
CA LEU A 360 8.03 -10.27 12.83
C LEU A 360 6.88 -11.28 13.00
N ALA A 361 5.73 -11.00 12.40
CA ALA A 361 4.59 -11.91 12.37
C ALA A 361 4.98 -13.26 11.75
N ALA A 362 5.72 -13.25 10.63
CA ALA A 362 6.21 -14.48 10.00
C ALA A 362 7.15 -15.26 10.92
N LYS A 363 8.07 -14.58 11.60
CA LYS A 363 9.00 -15.18 12.55
C LYS A 363 8.27 -15.84 13.72
N ILE A 364 7.30 -15.16 14.32
CA ILE A 364 6.51 -15.68 15.45
C ILE A 364 5.65 -16.87 14.99
N TRP A 365 5.01 -16.77 13.82
CA TRP A 365 4.13 -17.83 13.32
C TRP A 365 4.92 -19.10 12.95
N ALA A 366 6.13 -18.95 12.40
CA ALA A 366 7.01 -20.08 12.08
C ALA A 366 7.38 -20.89 13.33
N SER A 367 7.63 -20.22 14.46
CA SER A 367 7.91 -20.87 15.75
C SER A 367 6.65 -21.44 16.41
N ASN A 368 5.46 -21.09 15.94
CA ASN A 368 4.17 -21.49 16.51
C ASN A 368 3.19 -21.92 15.40
N PRO A 369 3.50 -23.00 14.64
CA PRO A 369 2.78 -23.33 13.41
C PRO A 369 1.31 -23.71 13.62
N THR A 370 0.93 -24.10 14.84
CA THR A 370 -0.44 -24.46 15.21
C THR A 370 -1.34 -23.25 15.50
N TRP A 371 -0.77 -22.04 15.62
CA TRP A 371 -1.56 -20.85 15.92
C TRP A 371 -2.45 -20.41 14.75
N SER A 372 -3.60 -19.85 15.11
CA SER A 372 -4.44 -19.07 14.20
C SER A 372 -3.83 -17.68 13.98
N ASN A 373 -4.29 -16.99 12.93
CA ASN A 373 -4.00 -15.57 12.73
C ASN A 373 -4.46 -14.70 13.91
N THR A 374 -5.59 -15.04 14.55
CA THR A 374 -6.10 -14.33 15.72
C THR A 374 -5.15 -14.42 16.91
N ARG A 375 -4.63 -15.63 17.21
CA ARG A 375 -3.66 -15.84 18.29
C ARG A 375 -2.34 -15.12 18.00
N LEU A 376 -1.87 -15.17 16.75
CA LEU A 376 -0.69 -14.44 16.31
C LEU A 376 -0.84 -12.93 16.49
N ARG A 377 -1.99 -12.36 16.10
CA ARG A 377 -2.29 -10.93 16.27
C ARG A 377 -2.27 -10.54 17.75
N THR A 378 -2.88 -11.33 18.62
CA THR A 378 -2.81 -11.11 20.08
C THR A 378 -1.37 -11.15 20.60
N GLU A 379 -0.52 -12.02 20.07
CA GLU A 379 0.90 -12.05 20.47
C GLU A 379 1.65 -10.79 20.03
N LEU A 380 1.40 -10.28 18.81
CA LEU A 380 1.96 -9.01 18.36
C LEU A 380 1.52 -7.87 19.29
N GLN A 381 0.24 -7.81 19.65
CA GLN A 381 -0.30 -6.85 20.60
C GLN A 381 0.38 -6.94 21.97
N ASN A 382 0.55 -8.15 22.52
CA ASN A 382 1.21 -8.36 23.80
C ASN A 382 2.68 -7.92 23.78
N LYS A 383 3.39 -8.18 22.68
CA LYS A 383 4.76 -7.71 22.48
C LYS A 383 4.84 -6.20 22.34
N ALA A 384 3.88 -5.58 21.67
CA ALA A 384 3.81 -4.12 21.55
C ALA A 384 3.67 -3.45 22.92
N LYS A 385 2.76 -3.96 23.77
CA LYS A 385 2.52 -3.46 25.14
C LYS A 385 3.77 -3.48 26.04
N GLN A 386 4.71 -4.39 25.79
CA GLN A 386 5.97 -4.47 26.55
C GLN A 386 6.92 -3.31 26.21
N TYR A 387 6.78 -2.72 25.03
CA TYR A 387 7.62 -1.63 24.53
C TYR A 387 6.74 -0.47 24.07
N ASP A 388 6.08 0.13 25.05
CA ASP A 388 5.30 1.35 24.91
C ASP A 388 6.12 2.48 24.26
N ILE A 389 5.45 3.33 23.48
CA ILE A 389 6.08 4.43 22.73
C ILE A 389 5.51 5.75 23.20
N LYS A 390 6.36 6.58 23.81
CA LYS A 390 5.98 7.85 24.47
C LYS A 390 6.54 9.07 23.76
N GLY A 391 7.25 8.85 22.65
CA GLY A 391 7.90 9.90 21.88
C GLY A 391 7.09 10.29 20.64
N GLY A 392 6.96 11.58 20.38
CA GLY A 392 6.31 12.10 19.18
C GLY A 392 4.87 12.57 19.41
N TYR A 393 4.37 13.34 18.45
CA TYR A 393 3.05 13.97 18.59
C TYR A 393 1.93 12.93 18.60
N GLY A 394 1.14 12.96 19.67
CA GLY A 394 0.00 12.06 19.90
C GLY A 394 0.34 10.76 20.64
N ALA A 395 1.64 10.48 20.85
CA ALA A 395 2.09 9.29 21.57
C ALA A 395 2.04 9.54 23.09
N THR A 396 1.45 8.61 23.85
CA THR A 396 1.26 8.74 25.31
C THR A 396 1.52 7.39 26.00
N THR A 397 1.21 7.25 27.29
CA THR A 397 1.41 5.95 27.96
C THR A 397 0.30 4.98 27.60
N GLY A 398 0.68 3.81 27.10
CA GLY A 398 -0.23 2.73 26.75
C GLY A 398 -0.85 2.89 25.37
N ASP A 399 -2.04 2.33 25.18
CA ASP A 399 -2.74 2.42 23.90
C ASP A 399 -3.07 3.87 23.52
N ASP A 400 -2.51 4.33 22.40
CA ASP A 400 -2.70 5.68 21.91
C ASP A 400 -2.89 5.73 20.38
N HIS A 401 -3.51 6.81 19.91
CA HIS A 401 -3.80 7.01 18.49
C HIS A 401 -2.57 7.25 17.58
N ALA A 402 -1.35 7.34 18.11
CA ALA A 402 -0.12 7.57 17.34
C ALA A 402 0.74 6.33 17.15
N SER A 403 0.94 5.57 18.22
CA SER A 403 1.80 4.40 18.29
C SER A 403 1.02 3.09 18.45
N GLY A 404 -0.28 3.18 18.71
CA GLY A 404 -1.14 2.04 19.02
C GLY A 404 -0.75 1.45 20.36
N PHE A 405 -0.61 0.13 20.41
CA PHE A 405 -0.22 -0.57 21.63
C PHE A 405 1.28 -0.47 21.94
N GLY A 406 2.07 0.17 21.06
CA GLY A 406 3.53 0.28 21.17
C GLY A 406 4.27 -0.40 20.02
N PHE A 407 5.51 -0.82 20.28
CA PHE A 407 6.42 -1.36 19.26
C PHE A 407 6.74 -2.85 19.50
N PRO A 408 6.11 -3.79 18.78
CA PRO A 408 6.40 -5.22 18.95
C PRO A 408 7.81 -5.56 18.47
N ARG A 409 8.57 -6.29 19.30
CA ARG A 409 9.95 -6.70 19.03
C ARG A 409 10.14 -8.22 19.07
N VAL A 410 11.24 -8.68 18.47
CA VAL A 410 11.65 -10.08 18.48
C VAL A 410 12.02 -10.53 19.90
N ARG A 411 12.84 -9.74 20.60
CA ARG A 411 13.43 -10.05 21.92
C ARG A 411 13.11 -8.99 22.95
#